data_AF-A0A135UCC2-F1
#
_entry.id   AF-A0A135UCC2-F1
#
_cell.length_a   1.000
_cell.length_b   1.000
_cell.length_c   1.000
_cell.angle_alpha   90.00
_cell.angle_beta   90.00
_cell.angle_gamma   90.00
#
_symmetry.space_group_name_H-M   'P 1'
#
loop_
_entity.id
_entity.type
_entity.pdbx_description
1 polymer ?
#
loop_
_entity_poly.entity_id
_entity_poly.type
_entity_poly.pdbx_seq_one_letter_code
_entity_poly.pdbx_strand_id
1 'polypeptide(L)'
;MGYVFSEGQHIIRTFRHLLDLVEMVKQNRNENREELGRLVVNLCQRWVSPSNNNALPAVPIEHVYNSVDFAIEVWLMRRFNAAGEIRPPGERGFAWRDERKTTADAFRSILPGYKDPKFPPPDKVFQNTFTLRDFQKFGDFIIQPTDNIFEHLLVRRHKKRETRLTLHVFFHVSTLQKLQAWKDSLDGLVASVLTRQPIKNSSVHIDLGARIYFDDPKFVNETMQTLSLLLPLNDLDSIDWFRSYRKKFQRSLPSKSKSLSGIDPRAGQMAVSSRRAANYNYWLPRLLELGKEFLNYSPRTLGQLLSDHRVVSAVVGGLALKDDKNDRESLTAACCCQDIYSVTNILTEASLAPVSASVVTLAPAQVIDPAQTLIVTIRVTTTVTMTEA
;
A
#
# COMPACT_ATOMS: atom_id res chain seq x y z
N MET A 1 -3.49 15.75 18.46
CA MET A 1 -3.57 14.38 19.02
C MET A 1 -2.85 14.40 20.35
N GLY A 2 -3.56 14.16 21.46
CA GLY A 2 -2.91 14.00 22.76
C GLY A 2 -2.59 12.52 22.96
N TYR A 3 -1.30 12.18 23.05
CA TYR A 3 -0.89 10.87 23.53
C TYR A 3 -1.06 10.86 25.05
N VAL A 4 -1.95 10.00 25.57
CA VAL A 4 -2.04 9.75 27.01
C VAL A 4 -1.00 8.68 27.32
N PHE A 5 0.17 9.11 27.80
CA PHE A 5 1.16 8.19 28.33
C PHE A 5 0.60 7.60 29.63
N SER A 6 0.51 6.27 29.74
CA SER A 6 0.25 5.63 31.03
C SER A 6 1.38 6.04 31.98
N GLU A 7 1.04 6.70 33.07
CA GLU A 7 2.01 7.14 34.07
C GLU A 7 2.92 5.98 34.46
N GLY A 8 4.23 6.16 34.27
CA GLY A 8 5.26 5.19 34.62
C GLY A 8 5.85 4.40 33.46
N GLN A 9 5.21 4.18 32.31
CA GLN A 9 5.75 3.22 31.31
C GLN A 9 6.84 3.78 30.37
N HIS A 10 7.00 5.10 30.32
CA HIS A 10 7.93 5.79 29.42
C HIS A 10 8.64 6.95 30.13
N ILE A 11 9.86 7.25 29.67
CA ILE A 11 10.65 8.42 30.10
C ILE A 11 10.29 9.70 29.32
N ILE A 12 9.57 9.56 28.22
CA ILE A 12 9.12 10.67 27.37
C ILE A 12 7.97 11.36 28.09
N ARG A 13 8.21 12.59 28.55
CA ARG A 13 7.23 13.42 29.26
C ARG A 13 6.66 14.52 28.38
N THR A 14 7.43 14.94 27.39
CA THR A 14 7.09 16.05 26.51
C THR A 14 7.28 15.64 25.06
N PHE A 15 6.63 16.39 24.18
CA PHE A 15 6.85 16.24 22.75
C PHE A 15 8.32 16.48 22.37
N ARG A 16 9.00 17.41 23.07
CA ARG A 16 10.42 17.68 22.86
C ARG A 16 11.31 16.46 23.13
N HIS A 17 11.03 15.70 24.18
CA HIS A 17 11.79 14.48 24.50
C HIS A 17 11.69 13.44 23.37
N LEU A 18 10.50 13.29 22.79
CA LEU A 18 10.27 12.37 21.67
C LEU A 18 11.11 12.76 20.45
N LEU A 19 11.17 14.06 20.12
CA LEU A 19 11.99 14.56 19.01
C LEU A 19 13.48 14.36 19.22
N ASP A 20 13.98 14.72 20.40
CA ASP A 20 15.40 14.53 20.74
C ASP A 20 15.77 13.05 20.66
N LEU A 21 14.87 12.18 21.09
CA LEU A 21 15.05 10.73 21.03
C LEU A 21 15.06 10.20 19.59
N VAL A 22 14.14 10.66 18.73
CA VAL A 22 14.17 10.27 17.31
C VAL A 22 15.42 10.78 16.62
N GLU A 23 15.83 12.03 16.89
CA GLU A 23 17.05 12.59 16.31
C GLU A 23 18.27 11.76 16.71
N MET A 24 18.34 11.34 17.98
CA MET A 24 19.37 10.43 18.46
C MET A 24 19.33 9.09 17.71
N VAL A 25 18.15 8.47 17.57
CA VAL A 25 17.98 7.21 16.83
C VAL A 25 18.43 7.34 15.37
N LYS A 26 18.11 8.47 14.72
CA LYS A 26 18.52 8.77 13.33
C LYS A 26 20.04 8.82 13.20
N GLN A 27 20.70 9.56 14.09
CA GLN A 27 22.16 9.72 14.09
C GLN A 27 22.88 8.39 14.37
N ASN A 28 22.23 7.50 15.13
CA ASN A 28 22.78 6.22 15.58
C ASN A 28 22.09 5.02 14.90
N ARG A 29 21.71 5.16 13.62
CA ARG A 29 20.93 4.12 12.89
C ARG A 29 21.61 2.75 12.79
N ASN A 30 22.93 2.72 12.91
CA ASN A 30 23.74 1.50 12.85
C ASN A 30 23.91 0.85 14.23
N GLU A 31 23.42 1.48 15.29
CA GLU A 31 23.48 0.94 16.63
C GLU A 31 22.34 -0.05 16.88
N ASN A 32 22.61 -0.98 17.79
CA ASN A 32 21.64 -1.96 18.27
C ASN A 32 20.79 -1.37 19.42
N ARG A 33 19.84 -2.17 19.92
CA ARG A 33 18.90 -1.74 20.98
C ARG A 33 19.56 -1.35 22.27
N GLU A 34 20.53 -2.14 22.69
CA GLU A 34 21.23 -1.93 23.95
C GLU A 34 22.02 -0.62 23.93
N GLU A 35 22.74 -0.37 22.82
CA GLU A 35 23.55 0.83 22.67
C GLU A 35 22.67 2.09 22.56
N LEU A 36 21.56 2.03 21.82
CA LEU A 36 20.56 3.11 21.86
C LEU A 36 20.04 3.32 23.29
N GLY A 37 19.76 2.25 24.04
CA GLY A 37 19.34 2.36 25.43
C GLY A 37 20.33 3.14 26.30
N ARG A 38 21.63 2.85 26.16
CA ARG A 38 22.70 3.59 26.87
C ARG A 38 22.74 5.06 26.47
N LEU A 39 22.63 5.37 25.18
CA LEU A 39 22.57 6.74 24.68
C LEU A 39 21.34 7.49 25.21
N VAL A 40 20.21 6.82 25.35
CA VAL A 40 18.99 7.41 25.93
C VAL A 40 19.15 7.69 27.42
N VAL A 41 19.80 6.82 28.18
CA VAL A 41 20.08 7.10 29.60
C VAL A 41 20.89 8.40 29.73
N ASN A 42 21.91 8.58 28.88
CA ASN A 42 22.70 9.82 28.83
C ASN A 42 21.85 11.03 28.39
N LEU A 43 20.94 10.85 27.43
CA LEU A 43 20.01 11.89 26.98
C LEU A 43 19.03 12.30 28.10
N CYS A 44 18.50 11.34 28.85
CA CYS A 44 17.60 11.58 29.97
C CYS A 44 18.24 12.40 31.09
N GLN A 45 19.53 12.18 31.37
CA GLN A 45 20.26 12.99 32.35
C GLN A 45 20.26 14.48 31.97
N ARG A 46 20.26 14.81 30.67
CA ARG A 46 20.14 16.19 30.18
C ARG A 46 18.74 16.77 30.30
N TRP A 47 17.70 15.93 30.32
CA TRP A 47 16.32 16.38 30.48
C TRP A 47 15.99 16.76 31.93
N VAL A 48 16.76 16.30 32.90
CA VAL A 48 16.57 16.67 34.31
C VAL A 48 17.32 17.97 34.58
N SER A 49 16.58 19.00 34.97
CA SER A 49 17.16 20.31 35.31
C SER A 49 18.24 20.17 36.40
N PRO A 50 19.40 20.80 36.24
CA PRO A 50 20.49 20.80 37.23
C PRO A 50 20.08 21.34 38.62
N SER A 51 18.97 22.06 38.70
CA SER A 51 18.51 22.75 39.92
C SER A 51 17.88 21.83 40.97
N ASN A 52 17.65 20.56 40.66
CA ASN A 52 17.08 19.59 41.59
C ASN A 52 18.15 18.58 42.01
N ASN A 53 18.84 18.82 43.13
CA ASN A 53 19.87 17.94 43.70
C ASN A 53 19.35 16.58 44.21
N ASN A 54 18.06 16.30 44.05
CA ASN A 54 17.50 15.01 44.41
C ASN A 54 17.99 13.97 43.40
N ALA A 55 18.75 12.98 43.87
CA ALA A 55 19.20 11.85 43.08
C ALA A 55 18.03 11.32 42.23
N LEU A 56 18.23 11.19 40.91
CA LEU A 56 17.19 10.67 40.03
C LEU A 56 16.72 9.32 40.59
N PRO A 57 15.40 9.09 40.75
CA PRO A 57 14.92 7.74 40.99
C PRO A 57 15.42 6.85 39.86
N ALA A 58 15.98 5.70 40.22
CA ALA A 58 16.50 4.74 39.25
C ALA A 58 15.38 4.42 38.25
N VAL A 59 15.56 4.87 37.00
CA VAL A 59 14.60 4.61 35.94
C VAL A 59 14.75 3.14 35.53
N PRO A 60 13.68 2.32 35.60
CA PRO A 60 13.73 0.96 35.10
C PRO A 60 14.17 0.95 33.63
N ILE A 61 15.16 0.10 33.30
CA ILE A 61 15.71 -0.01 31.93
C ILE A 61 14.62 -0.33 30.89
N GLU A 62 13.56 -1.03 31.32
CA GLU A 62 12.39 -1.32 30.48
C GLU A 62 11.70 -0.05 29.97
N HIS A 63 11.61 1.00 30.77
CA HIS A 63 10.97 2.26 30.37
C HIS A 63 11.80 3.01 29.34
N VAL A 64 13.12 2.89 29.43
CA VAL A 64 14.07 3.43 28.44
C VAL A 64 13.84 2.73 27.10
N TYR A 65 13.85 1.39 27.10
CA TYR A 65 13.62 0.62 25.88
C TYR A 65 12.22 0.83 25.28
N ASN A 66 11.17 0.88 26.10
CA ASN A 66 9.82 1.20 25.62
C ASN A 66 9.75 2.58 24.95
N SER A 67 10.56 3.53 25.43
CA SER A 67 10.63 4.87 24.85
C SER A 67 11.40 4.90 23.53
N VAL A 68 12.51 4.14 23.43
CA VAL A 68 13.23 3.93 22.17
C VAL A 68 12.31 3.29 21.14
N ASP A 69 11.64 2.20 21.50
CA ASP A 69 10.71 1.50 20.62
C ASP A 69 9.57 2.41 20.18
N PHE A 70 9.00 3.21 21.10
CA PHE A 70 7.97 4.19 20.75
C PHE A 70 8.50 5.28 19.81
N ALA A 71 9.69 5.83 20.06
CA ALA A 71 10.28 6.83 19.18
C ALA A 71 10.56 6.26 17.79
N ILE A 72 11.01 5.01 17.68
CA ILE A 72 11.16 4.30 16.41
C ILE A 72 9.79 4.11 15.76
N GLU A 73 8.77 3.62 16.47
CA GLU A 73 7.41 3.44 15.93
C GLU A 73 6.82 4.76 15.42
N VAL A 74 6.96 5.84 16.19
CA VAL A 74 6.56 7.18 15.81
C VAL A 74 7.36 7.61 14.61
N TRP A 75 8.69 7.50 14.60
CA TRP A 75 9.55 7.90 13.48
C TRP A 75 9.22 7.20 12.18
N LEU A 76 8.94 5.92 12.29
CA LEU A 76 8.62 5.08 11.16
C LEU A 76 7.14 5.33 10.72
N MET A 77 6.27 5.97 11.52
CA MET A 77 4.81 6.01 11.29
C MET A 77 4.19 4.61 11.29
N ARG A 78 4.69 3.73 12.16
CA ARG A 78 4.20 2.35 12.24
C ARG A 78 2.77 2.28 12.78
N ARG A 79 2.27 3.33 13.46
CA ARG A 79 0.92 3.42 14.07
C ARG A 79 0.49 4.87 14.30
N PHE A 80 0.22 5.63 13.24
CA PHE A 80 -0.13 7.06 13.37
C PHE A 80 -1.51 7.30 14.02
N ASN A 81 -2.41 6.30 14.04
CA ASN A 81 -3.79 6.45 14.52
C ASN A 81 -4.25 5.42 15.56
N ALA A 82 -3.40 4.52 16.05
CA ALA A 82 -3.78 3.53 17.07
C ALA A 82 -4.05 4.12 18.48
N ALA A 83 -4.27 5.43 18.60
CA ALA A 83 -4.60 6.10 19.86
C ALA A 83 -5.95 5.61 20.40
N GLY A 84 -5.92 4.54 21.20
CA GLY A 84 -7.09 3.94 21.84
C GLY A 84 -7.29 2.45 21.57
N GLU A 85 -6.51 1.82 20.69
CA GLU A 85 -6.50 0.36 20.60
C GLU A 85 -5.66 -0.19 21.77
N ILE A 86 -6.36 -0.71 22.78
CA ILE A 86 -5.76 -1.51 23.83
C ILE A 86 -5.11 -2.70 23.12
N ARG A 87 -3.77 -2.83 23.21
CA ARG A 87 -3.07 -4.01 22.70
C ARG A 87 -3.77 -5.24 23.29
N PRO A 88 -4.15 -6.25 22.49
CA PRO A 88 -4.45 -7.55 23.05
C PRO A 88 -3.26 -7.95 23.93
N PRO A 89 -3.46 -8.31 25.20
CA PRO A 89 -2.38 -8.80 26.06
C PRO A 89 -1.61 -9.90 25.31
N GLY A 90 -0.32 -9.67 25.05
CA GLY A 90 0.54 -10.59 24.29
C GLY A 90 0.89 -10.19 22.85
N GLU A 91 0.20 -9.21 22.25
CA GLU A 91 0.72 -8.54 21.05
C GLU A 91 1.89 -7.65 21.46
N ARG A 92 3.10 -8.21 21.42
CA ARG A 92 4.33 -7.43 21.52
C ARG A 92 4.27 -6.40 20.38
N GLY A 93 4.50 -5.12 20.69
CA GLY A 93 4.57 -4.03 19.71
C GLY A 93 5.67 -4.27 18.68
N PHE A 94 6.33 -3.23 18.18
CA PHE A 94 7.62 -3.42 17.53
C PHE A 94 8.60 -4.07 18.52
N ALA A 95 8.60 -5.40 18.59
CA ALA A 95 9.64 -6.15 19.22
C ALA A 95 10.78 -6.10 18.22
N TRP A 96 11.87 -5.46 18.61
CA TRP A 96 13.18 -5.75 18.04
C TRP A 96 13.41 -7.25 18.26
N ARG A 97 12.94 -8.08 17.33
CA ARG A 97 12.87 -9.54 17.48
C ARG A 97 14.25 -10.17 17.59
N ASP A 98 15.28 -9.40 17.26
CA ASP A 98 16.67 -9.76 17.32
C ASP A 98 17.42 -8.54 17.87
N GLU A 99 17.92 -8.65 19.10
CA GLU A 99 18.66 -7.59 19.80
C GLU A 99 19.96 -7.21 19.08
N ARG A 100 20.44 -8.07 18.17
CA ARG A 100 21.63 -7.83 17.35
C ARG A 100 21.35 -7.00 16.09
N LYS A 101 20.08 -6.80 15.72
CA LYS A 101 19.73 -6.06 14.52
C LYS A 101 19.79 -4.56 14.77
N THR A 102 20.44 -3.87 13.85
CA THR A 102 20.51 -2.41 13.88
C THR A 102 19.16 -1.79 13.49
N THR A 103 19.00 -0.50 13.77
CA THR A 103 17.81 0.24 13.30
C THR A 103 17.75 0.27 11.77
N ALA A 104 18.90 0.31 11.09
CA ALA A 104 18.99 0.17 9.64
C ALA A 104 18.50 -1.20 9.14
N ASP A 105 18.77 -2.28 9.86
CA ASP A 105 18.27 -3.62 9.49
C ASP A 105 16.77 -3.74 9.70
N ALA A 106 16.22 -3.10 10.73
CA ALA A 106 14.79 -2.97 10.90
C ALA A 106 14.17 -2.24 9.69
N PHE A 107 14.74 -1.11 9.26
CA PHE A 107 14.27 -0.37 8.08
C PHE A 107 14.31 -1.22 6.80
N ARG A 108 15.43 -1.91 6.55
CA ARG A 108 15.58 -2.82 5.39
C ARG A 108 14.58 -3.98 5.43
N SER A 109 14.27 -4.50 6.62
CA SER A 109 13.29 -5.59 6.77
C SER A 109 11.86 -5.14 6.45
N ILE A 110 11.58 -3.86 6.65
CA ILE A 110 10.26 -3.28 6.45
C ILE A 110 10.03 -2.92 4.97
N LEU A 111 11.06 -2.44 4.27
CA LEU A 111 11.04 -2.19 2.83
C LEU A 111 11.99 -3.17 2.11
N PRO A 112 11.65 -4.49 2.08
CA PRO A 112 12.48 -5.48 1.42
C PRO A 112 12.56 -5.16 -0.07
N GLY A 113 13.76 -4.81 -0.52
CA GLY A 113 13.98 -4.43 -1.92
C GLY A 113 13.99 -2.94 -2.21
N TYR A 114 14.06 -2.06 -1.20
CA TYR A 114 14.67 -0.75 -1.38
C TYR A 114 16.13 -0.97 -1.78
N LYS A 115 16.37 -1.21 -3.08
CA LYS A 115 17.66 -1.53 -3.66
C LYS A 115 18.33 -0.24 -4.13
N ASP A 116 19.65 -0.25 -3.98
CA ASP A 116 20.61 0.71 -4.52
C ASP A 116 20.18 1.16 -5.94
N PRO A 117 20.04 2.48 -6.22
CA PRO A 117 19.52 3.05 -7.47
C PRO A 117 20.24 2.64 -8.78
N LYS A 118 21.20 1.73 -8.70
CA LYS A 118 22.04 1.23 -9.80
C LYS A 118 21.32 0.30 -10.78
N PHE A 119 20.16 -0.25 -10.41
CA PHE A 119 19.36 -1.08 -11.32
C PHE A 119 18.07 -0.35 -11.66
N PRO A 120 18.00 0.34 -12.81
CA PRO A 120 16.77 0.99 -13.22
C PRO A 120 15.68 -0.09 -13.32
N PRO A 121 14.51 0.17 -12.75
CA PRO A 121 13.42 -0.78 -12.85
C PRO A 121 13.02 -0.96 -14.32
N PRO A 122 12.45 -2.11 -14.69
CA PRO A 122 11.94 -2.31 -16.04
C PRO A 122 10.98 -1.17 -16.39
N ASP A 123 11.00 -0.67 -17.63
CA ASP A 123 10.08 0.36 -18.14
C ASP A 123 8.67 -0.23 -18.33
N LYS A 124 8.11 -0.73 -17.24
CA LYS A 124 6.80 -1.36 -17.16
C LYS A 124 5.78 -0.27 -16.87
N VAL A 125 4.70 -0.28 -17.64
CA VAL A 125 3.53 0.56 -17.37
C VAL A 125 2.47 -0.29 -16.67
N PHE A 126 2.02 0.14 -15.50
CA PHE A 126 0.90 -0.51 -14.81
C PHE A 126 -0.38 -0.34 -15.64
N GLN A 127 -1.15 -1.42 -15.77
CA GLN A 127 -2.39 -1.43 -16.54
C GLN A 127 -3.44 -0.49 -15.94
N ASN A 128 -4.41 -0.04 -16.75
CA ASN A 128 -5.52 0.80 -16.27
C ASN A 128 -6.38 0.08 -15.23
N THR A 129 -6.45 -1.25 -15.31
CA THR A 129 -7.15 -2.16 -14.38
C THR A 129 -6.42 -2.37 -13.05
N PHE A 130 -5.31 -1.66 -12.80
CA PHE A 130 -4.56 -1.74 -11.55
C PHE A 130 -5.19 -0.85 -10.47
N THR A 131 -6.47 -1.08 -10.15
CA THR A 131 -7.26 -0.29 -9.18
C THR A 131 -7.71 -1.12 -7.99
N LEU A 132 -7.97 -0.49 -6.82
CA LEU A 132 -8.49 -1.21 -5.64
C LEU A 132 -9.82 -1.91 -5.91
N ARG A 133 -10.68 -1.27 -6.71
CA ARG A 133 -11.94 -1.87 -7.17
C ARG A 133 -11.66 -3.17 -7.92
N ASP A 134 -10.72 -3.15 -8.86
CA ASP A 134 -10.40 -4.31 -9.70
C ASP A 134 -9.70 -5.41 -8.90
N PHE A 135 -8.80 -5.07 -7.97
CA PHE A 135 -8.25 -6.04 -7.03
C PHE A 135 -9.35 -6.74 -6.24
N GLN A 136 -10.33 -6.00 -5.71
CA GLN A 136 -11.43 -6.61 -4.99
C GLN A 136 -12.36 -7.41 -5.92
N LYS A 137 -12.72 -6.87 -7.08
CA LYS A 137 -13.70 -7.46 -8.01
C LYS A 137 -13.16 -8.73 -8.68
N PHE A 138 -11.96 -8.64 -9.24
CA PHE A 138 -11.36 -9.71 -10.06
C PHE A 138 -10.37 -10.56 -9.28
N GLY A 139 -9.64 -9.98 -8.33
CA GLY A 139 -8.62 -10.69 -7.55
C GLY A 139 -9.10 -11.22 -6.20
N ASP A 140 -10.38 -11.00 -5.83
CA ASP A 140 -10.96 -11.34 -4.51
C ASP A 140 -10.06 -10.89 -3.33
N PHE A 141 -9.38 -9.76 -3.50
CA PHE A 141 -8.58 -9.16 -2.45
C PHE A 141 -9.50 -8.57 -1.38
N ILE A 142 -9.15 -8.81 -0.12
CA ILE A 142 -9.69 -8.08 1.02
C ILE A 142 -8.87 -6.81 1.16
N ILE A 143 -9.47 -5.66 0.86
CA ILE A 143 -8.82 -4.37 1.06
C ILE A 143 -8.96 -3.99 2.54
N GLN A 144 -7.83 -3.89 3.24
CA GLN A 144 -7.76 -3.54 4.66
C GLN A 144 -7.10 -2.15 4.81
N PRO A 145 -7.78 -1.15 5.38
CA PRO A 145 -7.14 0.12 5.72
C PRO A 145 -6.08 -0.13 6.80
N THR A 146 -4.94 0.55 6.70
CA THR A 146 -3.89 0.52 7.72
C THR A 146 -3.49 1.94 8.09
N ASP A 147 -3.16 2.14 9.37
CA ASP A 147 -2.54 3.37 9.88
C ASP A 147 -1.01 3.26 9.98
N ASN A 148 -0.47 2.12 9.54
CA ASN A 148 0.94 1.83 9.43
C ASN A 148 1.38 2.08 7.98
N ILE A 149 2.15 3.13 7.76
CA ILE A 149 2.57 3.47 6.38
C ILE A 149 3.38 2.35 5.75
N PHE A 150 4.11 1.53 6.51
CA PHE A 150 4.84 0.39 5.93
C PHE A 150 4.03 -0.87 5.77
N GLU A 151 2.77 -0.88 6.15
CA GLU A 151 1.85 -1.90 5.65
C GLU A 151 1.22 -1.46 4.33
N HIS A 152 1.47 -0.23 3.85
CA HIS A 152 0.98 0.18 2.55
C HIS A 152 1.46 -0.76 1.44
N LEU A 153 0.52 -1.32 0.68
CA LEU A 153 0.75 -2.31 -0.37
C LEU A 153 1.27 -3.67 0.13
N LEU A 154 1.22 -3.94 1.44
CA LEU A 154 1.55 -5.25 1.96
C LEU A 154 0.42 -6.25 1.61
N VAL A 155 0.78 -7.31 0.93
CA VAL A 155 -0.12 -8.44 0.64
C VAL A 155 0.12 -9.53 1.69
N ARG A 156 -0.93 -9.95 2.38
CA ARG A 156 -0.89 -11.07 3.33
C ARG A 156 -1.78 -12.21 2.85
N ARG A 157 -1.22 -13.42 2.89
CA ARG A 157 -1.98 -14.67 2.78
C ARG A 157 -2.49 -15.04 4.16
N HIS A 158 -3.79 -15.22 4.30
CA HIS A 158 -4.36 -15.74 5.52
C HIS A 158 -3.98 -17.22 5.72
N LYS A 159 -4.13 -17.76 6.94
CA LYS A 159 -3.73 -19.14 7.28
C LYS A 159 -4.31 -20.15 6.28
N LYS A 160 -3.62 -21.29 6.13
CA LYS A 160 -3.73 -22.37 5.11
C LYS A 160 -5.10 -22.72 4.47
N ARG A 161 -6.24 -22.27 5.01
CA ARG A 161 -7.59 -22.51 4.47
C ARG A 161 -8.21 -21.29 3.78
N GLU A 162 -7.69 -20.09 3.98
CA GLU A 162 -8.20 -18.89 3.32
C GLU A 162 -7.42 -18.63 2.03
N THR A 163 -8.13 -18.73 0.92
CA THR A 163 -7.62 -18.46 -0.43
C THR A 163 -7.60 -16.96 -0.76
N ARG A 164 -8.08 -16.11 0.15
CA ARG A 164 -8.15 -14.65 -0.03
C ARG A 164 -6.84 -13.99 0.36
N LEU A 165 -6.44 -13.02 -0.46
CA LEU A 165 -5.30 -12.15 -0.20
C LEU A 165 -5.81 -10.88 0.48
N THR A 166 -5.15 -10.45 1.55
CA THR A 166 -5.44 -9.17 2.19
C THR A 166 -4.42 -8.14 1.77
N LEU A 167 -4.89 -7.07 1.12
CA LEU A 167 -4.08 -5.93 0.71
C LEU A 167 -4.26 -4.80 1.71
N HIS A 168 -3.17 -4.44 2.39
CA HIS A 168 -3.15 -3.33 3.33
C HIS A 168 -2.90 -2.00 2.60
N VAL A 169 -3.73 -0.98 2.85
CA VAL A 169 -3.64 0.33 2.18
C VAL A 169 -3.70 1.47 3.18
N PHE A 170 -2.72 2.37 3.12
CA PHE A 170 -2.62 3.55 3.98
C PHE A 170 -3.40 4.72 3.35
N PHE A 171 -4.59 5.03 3.87
CA PHE A 171 -5.48 6.04 3.28
C PHE A 171 -5.36 7.45 3.87
N HIS A 172 -4.37 7.74 4.71
CA HIS A 172 -4.30 9.02 5.44
C HIS A 172 -3.61 10.15 4.63
N VAL A 173 -4.18 10.52 3.48
CA VAL A 173 -3.65 11.58 2.60
C VAL A 173 -3.48 12.92 3.31
N SER A 174 -4.42 13.29 4.18
CA SER A 174 -4.31 14.49 5.03
C SER A 174 -3.01 14.56 5.80
N THR A 175 -2.58 13.41 6.30
CA THR A 175 -1.37 13.31 7.12
C THR A 175 -0.16 13.50 6.24
N LEU A 176 -0.11 12.82 5.08
CA LEU A 176 0.96 12.99 4.09
C LEU A 176 1.08 14.44 3.61
N GLN A 177 -0.03 15.10 3.31
CA GLN A 177 -0.03 16.51 2.87
C GLN A 177 0.44 17.46 3.97
N LYS A 178 0.01 17.25 5.23
CA LYS A 178 0.50 18.04 6.36
C LYS A 178 1.99 17.85 6.58
N LEU A 179 2.49 16.63 6.44
CA LEU A 179 3.92 16.33 6.52
C LEU A 179 4.70 17.04 5.43
N GLN A 180 4.19 17.03 4.20
CA GLN A 180 4.82 17.73 3.07
C GLN A 180 4.85 19.26 3.29
N ALA A 181 3.69 19.87 3.57
CA ALA A 181 3.59 21.32 3.76
C ALA A 181 4.45 21.82 4.92
N TRP A 182 4.54 21.02 5.99
CA TRP A 182 5.40 21.34 7.12
C TRP A 182 6.89 21.30 6.76
N LYS A 183 7.32 20.30 5.99
CA LYS A 183 8.70 20.22 5.49
C LYS A 183 9.05 21.46 4.66
N ASP A 184 8.17 21.83 3.73
CA ASP A 184 8.37 22.99 2.86
C ASP A 184 8.51 24.29 3.69
N SER A 185 7.72 24.42 4.77
CA SER A 185 7.82 25.55 5.70
C SER A 185 9.16 25.58 6.45
N LEU A 186 9.73 24.43 6.77
CA LEU A 186 11.01 24.31 7.46
C LEU A 186 12.18 24.65 6.56
N ASP A 187 12.18 24.13 5.34
CA ASP A 187 13.21 24.42 4.34
C ASP A 187 13.24 25.93 4.05
N GLY A 188 12.07 26.57 3.97
CA GLY A 188 11.95 28.03 3.88
C GLY A 188 12.53 28.76 5.09
N LEU A 189 12.27 28.29 6.32
CA LEU A 189 12.79 28.90 7.53
C LEU A 189 14.31 28.74 7.65
N VAL A 190 14.84 27.55 7.37
CA VAL A 190 16.30 27.29 7.37
C VAL A 190 16.98 28.15 6.31
N ALA A 191 16.44 28.24 5.10
CA ALA A 191 16.96 29.13 4.06
C ALA A 191 16.96 30.61 4.49
N SER A 192 15.90 31.06 5.19
CA SER A 192 15.81 32.43 5.70
C SER A 192 16.81 32.74 6.83
N VAL A 193 17.12 31.74 7.66
CA VAL A 193 18.11 31.87 8.75
C VAL A 193 19.53 31.84 8.20
N LEU A 194 19.81 30.99 7.21
CA LEU A 194 21.14 30.93 6.58
C LEU A 194 21.46 32.16 5.73
N THR A 195 20.45 32.88 5.23
CA THR A 195 20.63 34.10 4.43
C THR A 195 20.68 35.39 5.26
N ARG A 196 20.29 35.35 6.54
CA ARG A 196 20.42 36.49 7.46
C ARG A 196 21.64 36.32 8.36
N GLN A 197 22.48 37.35 8.42
CA GLN A 197 23.60 37.43 9.37
C GLN A 197 23.14 37.12 10.80
N PRO A 198 24.02 36.54 11.66
CA PRO A 198 23.66 35.98 12.95
C PRO A 198 22.90 37.01 13.79
N ILE A 199 21.59 36.80 13.94
CA ILE A 199 20.77 37.58 14.86
C ILE A 199 21.21 37.14 16.26
N LYS A 200 22.07 37.94 16.87
CA LYS A 200 22.37 37.83 18.30
C LYS A 200 21.05 38.07 19.04
N ASN A 201 20.54 37.02 19.70
CA ASN A 201 19.57 37.08 20.80
C ASN A 201 18.06 36.99 20.48
N SER A 202 17.62 36.14 19.56
CA SER A 202 16.20 35.75 19.51
C SER A 202 16.02 34.24 19.68
N SER A 203 15.49 33.83 20.85
CA SER A 203 15.06 32.45 21.10
C SER A 203 13.80 32.17 20.29
N VAL A 204 13.97 31.76 19.04
CA VAL A 204 12.86 31.26 18.23
C VAL A 204 12.46 29.89 18.79
N HIS A 205 11.37 29.87 19.55
CA HIS A 205 10.64 28.65 19.87
C HIS A 205 10.00 28.12 18.58
N ILE A 206 10.79 27.42 17.77
CA ILE A 206 10.28 26.66 16.63
C ILE A 206 9.41 25.55 17.21
N ASP A 207 8.16 25.45 16.74
CA ASP A 207 7.26 24.35 17.06
C ASP A 207 7.88 23.05 16.50
N LEU A 208 8.69 22.43 17.35
CA LEU A 208 9.67 21.42 17.02
C LEU A 208 9.03 20.08 16.66
N GLY A 209 7.71 19.98 16.89
CA GLY A 209 6.65 19.17 16.27
C GLY A 209 6.95 18.03 15.29
N ALA A 210 7.90 18.19 14.37
CA ALA A 210 7.96 17.31 13.23
C ALA A 210 9.37 17.03 12.67
N ARG A 211 10.45 17.23 13.45
CA ARG A 211 11.80 16.74 13.06
C ARG A 211 11.88 15.22 12.79
N ILE A 212 10.86 14.52 13.24
CA ILE A 212 10.55 13.14 12.96
C ILE A 212 9.84 13.12 11.62
N TYR A 213 10.21 12.27 10.66
CA TYR A 213 9.51 11.92 9.42
C TYR A 213 10.35 12.15 8.16
N PHE A 214 10.54 11.03 7.44
CA PHE A 214 11.27 10.84 6.19
C PHE A 214 11.92 12.11 5.61
N ASP A 215 13.24 12.22 5.77
CA ASP A 215 14.02 13.32 5.19
C ASP A 215 13.92 13.33 3.65
N ASP A 216 13.39 12.28 3.03
CA ASP A 216 13.14 12.22 1.59
C ASP A 216 11.69 12.60 1.22
N PRO A 217 11.47 13.80 0.65
CA PRO A 217 10.13 14.21 0.17
C PRO A 217 9.62 13.29 -0.95
N LYS A 218 10.51 12.55 -1.62
CA LYS A 218 10.11 11.57 -2.63
C LYS A 218 9.29 10.45 -2.02
N PHE A 219 9.55 10.04 -0.77
CA PHE A 219 8.77 8.98 -0.12
C PHE A 219 7.31 9.36 0.04
N VAL A 220 7.03 10.53 0.63
CA VAL A 220 5.67 11.02 0.85
C VAL A 220 4.95 11.24 -0.48
N ASN A 221 5.62 11.86 -1.45
CA ASN A 221 5.09 12.06 -2.79
C ASN A 221 4.81 10.73 -3.50
N GLU A 222 5.71 9.75 -3.39
CA GLU A 222 5.51 8.44 -4.00
C GLU A 222 4.34 7.69 -3.35
N THR A 223 4.18 7.73 -2.02
CA THR A 223 3.01 7.16 -1.33
C THR A 223 1.70 7.82 -1.76
N MET A 224 1.72 9.13 -2.03
CA MET A 224 0.57 9.83 -2.60
C MET A 224 0.31 9.38 -4.05
N GLN A 225 1.36 9.18 -4.84
CA GLN A 225 1.23 8.69 -6.21
C GLN A 225 0.72 7.26 -6.28
N THR A 226 1.14 6.37 -5.38
CA THR A 226 0.59 5.01 -5.31
C THR A 226 -0.90 5.01 -5.01
N LEU A 227 -1.39 5.93 -4.16
CA LEU A 227 -2.83 6.09 -3.96
C LEU A 227 -3.54 6.57 -5.22
N SER A 228 -2.97 7.53 -5.96
CA SER A 228 -3.52 7.97 -7.25
C SER A 228 -3.55 6.85 -8.31
N LEU A 229 -2.56 5.95 -8.27
CA LEU A 229 -2.50 4.78 -9.16
C LEU A 229 -3.64 3.80 -8.85
N LEU A 230 -3.88 3.53 -7.56
CA LEU A 230 -4.85 2.54 -7.09
C LEU A 230 -6.30 3.09 -7.03
N LEU A 231 -6.46 4.41 -6.93
CA LEU A 231 -7.74 5.13 -6.89
C LEU A 231 -7.73 6.26 -7.93
N PRO A 232 -7.75 5.93 -9.24
CA PRO A 232 -7.64 6.93 -10.28
C PRO A 232 -8.87 7.83 -10.36
N LEU A 233 -8.63 9.14 -10.39
CA LEU A 233 -9.67 10.20 -10.45
C LEU A 233 -10.55 10.16 -11.69
N ASN A 234 -10.03 9.63 -12.80
CA ASN A 234 -10.72 9.55 -14.08
C ASN A 234 -11.59 8.28 -14.22
N ASP A 235 -11.61 7.41 -13.20
CA ASP A 235 -12.44 6.22 -13.16
C ASP A 235 -13.60 6.40 -12.18
N LEU A 236 -14.77 6.79 -12.72
CA LEU A 236 -15.98 7.03 -11.94
C LEU A 236 -16.42 5.81 -11.14
N ASP A 237 -16.23 4.61 -11.68
CA ASP A 237 -16.61 3.37 -11.00
C ASP A 237 -15.73 3.12 -9.77
N SER A 238 -14.42 3.36 -9.88
CA SER A 238 -13.49 3.26 -8.75
C SER A 238 -13.82 4.28 -7.67
N ILE A 239 -14.22 5.49 -8.06
CA ILE A 239 -14.65 6.53 -7.11
C ILE A 239 -15.92 6.11 -6.38
N ASP A 240 -16.94 5.62 -7.09
CA ASP A 240 -18.20 5.19 -6.48
C ASP A 240 -18.05 3.95 -5.60
N TRP A 241 -17.21 3.01 -6.04
CA TRP A 241 -16.77 1.89 -5.21
C TRP A 241 -16.10 2.39 -3.93
N PHE A 242 -15.18 3.35 -4.02
CA PHE A 242 -14.44 3.86 -2.87
C PHE A 242 -15.35 4.59 -1.86
N ARG A 243 -16.29 5.41 -2.35
CA ARG A 243 -17.32 6.05 -1.51
C ARG A 243 -18.14 5.00 -0.74
N SER A 244 -18.56 3.94 -1.44
CA SER A 244 -19.33 2.84 -0.86
C SER A 244 -18.52 2.04 0.16
N TYR A 245 -17.26 1.73 -0.17
CA TYR A 245 -16.31 1.04 0.68
C TYR A 245 -16.06 1.82 1.98
N ARG A 246 -15.77 3.11 1.89
CA ARG A 246 -15.59 4.00 3.04
C ARG A 246 -16.81 4.01 3.95
N LYS A 247 -18.02 4.12 3.39
CA LYS A 247 -19.28 4.10 4.16
C LYS A 247 -19.46 2.77 4.89
N LYS A 248 -19.14 1.64 4.24
CA LYS A 248 -19.20 0.31 4.86
C LYS A 248 -18.18 0.18 6.01
N PHE A 249 -16.93 0.55 5.75
CA PHE A 249 -15.86 0.50 6.75
C PHE A 249 -16.17 1.37 7.97
N GLN A 250 -16.65 2.60 7.76
CA GLN A 250 -17.02 3.49 8.86
C GLN A 250 -18.15 2.94 9.73
N ARG A 251 -19.08 2.18 9.14
CA ARG A 251 -20.16 1.51 9.88
C ARG A 251 -19.67 0.31 10.70
N SER A 252 -18.58 -0.34 10.28
CA SER A 252 -17.97 -1.45 11.02
C SER A 252 -17.10 -1.00 12.20
N LEU A 253 -16.72 0.29 12.27
CA LEU A 253 -15.95 0.81 13.38
C LEU A 253 -16.81 0.92 14.66
N PRO A 254 -16.26 0.64 15.85
CA PRO A 254 -16.96 0.84 17.12
C PRO A 254 -17.45 2.29 17.27
N SER A 255 -18.72 2.49 17.67
CA SER A 255 -19.39 3.81 17.73
C SER A 255 -18.65 4.89 18.53
N LYS A 256 -17.80 4.49 19.49
CA LYS A 256 -16.97 5.41 20.31
C LYS A 256 -15.74 5.96 19.56
N SER A 257 -15.38 5.38 18.42
CA SER A 257 -14.17 5.70 17.65
C SER A 257 -14.45 6.59 16.43
N LYS A 258 -15.53 7.39 16.44
CA LYS A 258 -15.88 8.29 15.32
C LYS A 258 -14.81 9.35 15.02
N SER A 259 -13.95 9.65 16.00
CA SER A 259 -12.84 10.59 15.85
C SER A 259 -11.61 9.99 15.15
N LEU A 260 -11.45 8.67 15.14
CA LEU A 260 -10.36 8.02 14.41
C LEU A 260 -10.81 7.90 12.95
N SER A 261 -10.34 8.86 12.16
CA SER A 261 -10.77 9.13 10.80
C SER A 261 -10.58 7.91 9.89
N GLY A 262 -11.63 7.10 9.76
CA GLY A 262 -11.70 6.03 8.80
C GLY A 262 -11.62 6.60 7.38
N ILE A 263 -10.47 6.38 6.74
CA ILE A 263 -10.20 6.60 5.31
C ILE A 263 -10.39 8.07 4.88
N ASP A 264 -9.30 8.74 4.48
CA ASP A 264 -9.39 10.11 3.97
C ASP A 264 -10.15 10.12 2.62
N PRO A 265 -11.25 10.89 2.47
CA PRO A 265 -11.94 11.03 1.18
C PRO A 265 -11.03 11.52 0.05
N ARG A 266 -9.97 12.27 0.35
CA ARG A 266 -9.02 12.79 -0.63
C ARG A 266 -8.18 11.72 -1.31
N ALA A 267 -8.10 10.50 -0.75
CA ALA A 267 -7.39 9.40 -1.39
C ALA A 267 -7.96 9.06 -2.79
N GLY A 268 -9.27 9.26 -2.99
CA GLY A 268 -9.91 9.11 -4.30
C GLY A 268 -9.95 10.40 -5.13
N GLN A 269 -9.26 11.47 -4.70
CA GLN A 269 -9.24 12.78 -5.36
C GLN A 269 -7.85 13.13 -5.92
N MET A 270 -6.98 12.14 -6.09
CA MET A 270 -5.61 12.37 -6.54
C MET A 270 -5.51 12.18 -8.06
N ALA A 271 -4.93 13.16 -8.75
CA ALA A 271 -4.67 13.04 -10.18
C ALA A 271 -3.63 11.94 -10.41
N VAL A 272 -3.85 11.10 -11.43
CA VAL A 272 -2.88 10.09 -11.82
C VAL A 272 -1.64 10.80 -12.34
N SER A 273 -0.54 10.74 -11.60
CA SER A 273 0.73 11.34 -12.04
C SER A 273 1.34 10.53 -13.19
N SER A 274 1.52 9.23 -12.96
CA SER A 274 2.16 8.31 -13.89
C SER A 274 1.91 6.86 -13.50
N ARG A 275 1.64 6.02 -14.49
CA ARG A 275 1.58 4.57 -14.35
C ARG A 275 2.91 3.87 -14.63
N ARG A 276 4.00 4.61 -14.89
CA ARG A 276 5.32 4.04 -15.17
C ARG A 276 5.96 3.55 -13.87
N ALA A 277 6.41 2.31 -13.85
CA ALA A 277 7.12 1.67 -12.74
C ALA A 277 8.36 2.47 -12.30
N ALA A 278 9.05 3.12 -13.24
CA ALA A 278 10.22 3.95 -12.98
C ALA A 278 9.98 5.15 -12.04
N ASN A 279 8.72 5.53 -11.83
CA ASN A 279 8.38 6.63 -10.93
C ASN A 279 8.23 6.19 -9.47
N TYR A 280 8.37 4.88 -9.20
CA TYR A 280 8.23 4.30 -7.88
C TYR A 280 9.58 3.69 -7.46
N ASN A 281 10.20 4.23 -6.42
CA ASN A 281 11.45 3.74 -5.83
C ASN A 281 11.20 2.95 -4.55
N TYR A 282 10.33 3.45 -3.67
CA TYR A 282 10.05 2.83 -2.36
C TYR A 282 9.04 1.70 -2.46
N TRP A 283 7.99 1.90 -3.26
CA TRP A 283 6.85 1.01 -3.31
C TRP A 283 6.90 0.02 -4.46
N LEU A 284 7.84 0.19 -5.40
CA LEU A 284 7.92 -0.63 -6.59
C LEU A 284 8.00 -2.14 -6.32
N PRO A 285 8.86 -2.67 -5.40
CA PRO A 285 8.90 -4.11 -5.14
C PRO A 285 7.52 -4.66 -4.78
N ARG A 286 6.76 -3.93 -3.95
CA ARG A 286 5.41 -4.31 -3.53
C ARG A 286 4.37 -4.13 -4.64
N LEU A 287 4.50 -3.09 -5.48
CA LEU A 287 3.63 -2.91 -6.65
C LEU A 287 3.84 -4.04 -7.67
N LEU A 288 5.09 -4.48 -7.87
CA LEU A 288 5.40 -5.62 -8.75
C LEU A 288 4.87 -6.94 -8.18
N GLU A 289 5.04 -7.17 -6.88
CA GLU A 289 4.48 -8.32 -6.18
C GLU A 289 2.95 -8.32 -6.26
N LEU A 290 2.31 -7.19 -5.96
CA LEU A 290 0.87 -7.02 -6.07
C LEU A 290 0.36 -7.28 -7.50
N GLY A 291 1.08 -6.76 -8.51
CA GLY A 291 0.74 -7.03 -9.90
C GLY A 291 0.91 -8.49 -10.30
N LYS A 292 1.94 -9.17 -9.79
CA LYS A 292 2.13 -10.60 -9.99
C LYS A 292 0.99 -11.39 -9.34
N GLU A 293 0.64 -11.10 -8.09
CA GLU A 293 -0.45 -11.77 -7.37
C GLU A 293 -1.80 -11.53 -8.05
N PHE A 294 -2.05 -10.34 -8.57
CA PHE A 294 -3.26 -10.04 -9.33
C PHE A 294 -3.34 -10.78 -10.67
N LEU A 295 -2.23 -10.86 -11.41
CA LEU A 295 -2.16 -11.61 -12.66
C LEU A 295 -2.28 -13.13 -12.45
N ASN A 296 -1.78 -13.64 -11.34
CA ASN A 296 -1.86 -15.05 -10.98
C ASN A 296 -3.23 -15.46 -10.42
N TYR A 297 -4.13 -14.51 -10.17
CA TYR A 297 -5.42 -14.82 -9.59
C TYR A 297 -6.39 -15.39 -10.64
N SER A 298 -6.93 -16.58 -10.37
CA SER A 298 -7.97 -17.23 -11.16
C SER A 298 -9.38 -16.82 -10.67
N PRO A 299 -10.27 -16.32 -11.55
CA PRO A 299 -11.63 -15.96 -11.18
C PRO A 299 -12.38 -17.17 -10.62
N ARG A 300 -13.13 -16.98 -9.53
CA ARG A 300 -13.85 -18.07 -8.84
C ARG A 300 -15.30 -18.22 -9.27
N THR A 301 -15.83 -17.22 -9.96
CA THR A 301 -17.21 -17.20 -10.42
C THR A 301 -17.25 -16.88 -11.90
N LEU A 302 -18.26 -17.39 -12.60
CA LEU A 302 -18.47 -17.08 -14.02
C LEU A 302 -18.63 -15.57 -14.23
N GLY A 303 -19.29 -14.87 -13.31
CA GLY A 303 -19.42 -13.41 -13.36
C GLY A 303 -18.07 -12.69 -13.30
N GLN A 304 -17.13 -13.17 -12.46
CA GLN A 304 -15.76 -12.66 -12.44
C GLN A 304 -15.02 -12.95 -13.73
N LEU A 305 -15.13 -14.18 -14.26
CA LEU A 305 -14.48 -14.59 -15.51
C LEU A 305 -14.95 -13.72 -16.69
N LEU A 306 -16.26 -13.52 -16.83
CA LEU A 306 -16.85 -12.73 -17.92
C LEU A 306 -16.56 -11.23 -17.79
N SER A 307 -16.44 -10.75 -16.55
CA SER A 307 -16.09 -9.35 -16.29
C SER A 307 -14.58 -9.10 -16.37
N ASP A 308 -13.75 -10.15 -16.42
CA ASP A 308 -12.31 -10.04 -16.50
C ASP A 308 -11.88 -9.68 -17.93
N HIS A 309 -11.59 -8.41 -18.14
CA HIS A 309 -11.14 -7.88 -19.42
C HIS A 309 -9.88 -8.58 -19.97
N ARG A 310 -9.08 -9.22 -19.10
CA ARG A 310 -7.89 -9.99 -19.52
C ARG A 310 -8.30 -11.23 -20.32
N VAL A 311 -9.36 -11.90 -19.89
CA VAL A 311 -9.90 -13.09 -20.55
C VAL A 311 -10.61 -12.70 -21.84
N VAL A 312 -11.44 -11.65 -21.79
CA VAL A 312 -12.16 -11.16 -22.97
C VAL A 312 -11.18 -10.74 -24.07
N SER A 313 -10.11 -10.03 -23.72
CA SER A 313 -9.10 -9.61 -24.70
C SER A 313 -8.35 -10.79 -25.32
N ALA A 314 -8.04 -11.84 -24.54
CA ALA A 314 -7.41 -13.05 -25.05
C ALA A 314 -8.33 -13.83 -26.00
N VAL A 315 -9.63 -13.91 -25.68
CA VAL A 315 -10.63 -14.56 -26.55
C VAL A 315 -10.81 -13.78 -27.85
N VAL A 316 -11.00 -12.46 -27.77
CA VAL A 316 -11.17 -11.61 -28.97
C VAL A 316 -9.91 -11.59 -29.83
N GLY A 317 -8.72 -11.48 -29.23
CA GLY A 317 -7.44 -11.53 -29.95
C GLY A 317 -7.18 -12.89 -30.60
N GLY A 318 -7.52 -13.99 -29.93
CA GLY A 318 -7.46 -15.34 -30.49
C GLY A 318 -8.46 -15.59 -31.63
N LEU A 319 -9.61 -14.90 -31.62
CA LEU A 319 -10.57 -14.92 -32.72
C LEU A 319 -10.07 -14.10 -33.93
N ALA A 320 -9.38 -12.98 -33.70
CA ALA A 320 -8.84 -12.12 -34.76
C ALA A 320 -7.62 -12.72 -35.48
N LEU A 321 -6.80 -13.53 -34.79
CA LEU A 321 -5.61 -14.16 -35.37
C LEU A 321 -5.91 -15.41 -36.22
N LYS A 322 -7.16 -15.90 -36.22
CA LYS A 322 -7.53 -17.13 -36.94
C LYS A 322 -7.93 -16.91 -38.41
N ASP A 323 -7.90 -15.67 -38.90
CA ASP A 323 -8.13 -15.37 -40.33
C ASP A 323 -6.91 -15.64 -41.22
N ASP A 324 -5.73 -15.93 -40.64
CA ASP A 324 -4.56 -16.36 -41.41
C ASP A 324 -4.55 -17.88 -41.59
N LYS A 325 -4.92 -18.33 -42.78
CA LYS A 325 -5.26 -19.73 -43.11
C LYS A 325 -4.11 -20.76 -43.02
N ASN A 326 -2.89 -20.36 -42.65
CA ASN A 326 -1.71 -21.21 -42.90
C ASN A 326 -0.97 -21.79 -41.69
N ASP A 327 -1.22 -21.37 -40.45
CA ASP A 327 -0.46 -21.91 -39.32
C ASP A 327 -1.35 -22.61 -38.28
N ARG A 328 -1.21 -23.94 -38.20
CA ARG A 328 -1.86 -24.85 -37.24
C ARG A 328 -1.08 -24.96 -35.93
N GLU A 329 -0.50 -23.88 -35.42
CA GLU A 329 0.07 -23.90 -34.05
C GLU A 329 -1.03 -23.71 -33.01
N SER A 330 -1.03 -24.56 -31.99
CA SER A 330 -2.10 -24.64 -30.99
C SER A 330 -2.09 -23.43 -30.04
N LEU A 331 -3.25 -22.76 -29.94
CA LEU A 331 -3.57 -21.64 -29.04
C LEU A 331 -3.36 -21.90 -27.53
N THR A 332 -2.88 -23.08 -27.15
CA THR A 332 -2.67 -23.52 -25.77
C THR A 332 -1.59 -22.73 -25.02
N ALA A 333 -0.70 -22.00 -25.69
CA ALA A 333 0.38 -21.26 -25.04
C ALA A 333 0.01 -19.84 -24.56
N ALA A 334 -1.07 -19.23 -25.07
CA ALA A 334 -1.39 -17.82 -24.84
C ALA A 334 -2.32 -17.56 -23.63
N CYS A 335 -2.90 -18.60 -23.05
CA CYS A 335 -3.83 -18.46 -21.93
C CYS A 335 -3.16 -18.97 -20.64
N CYS A 336 -2.92 -18.09 -19.66
CA CYS A 336 -2.41 -18.49 -18.33
C CYS A 336 -3.39 -19.37 -17.52
N CYS A 337 -4.51 -19.78 -18.13
CA CYS A 337 -5.44 -20.76 -17.57
C CYS A 337 -4.99 -22.15 -18.01
N GLN A 338 -4.34 -22.91 -17.12
CA GLN A 338 -3.84 -24.26 -17.40
C GLN A 338 -4.94 -25.29 -17.76
N ASP A 339 -6.23 -24.95 -17.71
CA ASP A 339 -7.35 -25.91 -17.81
C ASP A 339 -8.48 -25.50 -18.77
N ILE A 340 -8.20 -24.78 -19.87
CA ILE A 340 -9.19 -24.61 -20.95
C ILE A 340 -8.92 -25.66 -22.04
N TYR A 341 -9.61 -26.80 -21.95
CA TYR A 341 -9.34 -27.98 -22.78
C TYR A 341 -9.85 -27.90 -24.22
N SER A 342 -10.79 -26.99 -24.54
CA SER A 342 -11.12 -26.68 -25.94
C SER A 342 -12.00 -25.43 -26.06
N VAL A 343 -11.75 -24.64 -27.11
CA VAL A 343 -12.71 -23.66 -27.63
C VAL A 343 -13.14 -24.18 -28.99
N THR A 344 -14.34 -24.77 -29.08
CA THR A 344 -14.86 -25.30 -30.34
C THR A 344 -15.69 -24.24 -31.05
N ASN A 345 -15.14 -23.63 -32.11
CA ASN A 345 -15.91 -22.77 -33.00
C ASN A 345 -16.58 -23.62 -34.09
N ILE A 346 -17.91 -23.55 -34.17
CA ILE A 346 -18.66 -24.04 -35.32
C ILE A 346 -18.87 -22.85 -36.26
N LEU A 347 -17.98 -22.70 -37.24
CA LEU A 347 -18.19 -21.79 -38.37
C LEU A 347 -19.18 -22.46 -39.33
N THR A 348 -20.33 -21.83 -39.56
CA THR A 348 -21.21 -22.21 -40.67
C THR A 348 -20.82 -21.33 -41.85
N GLU A 349 -20.28 -21.91 -42.92
CA GLU A 349 -19.80 -21.17 -44.09
C GLU A 349 -20.93 -20.36 -44.73
N ALA A 350 -20.73 -19.04 -44.85
CA ALA A 350 -21.44 -18.21 -45.82
C ALA A 350 -20.52 -17.08 -46.29
N SER A 351 -20.02 -17.23 -47.52
CA SER A 351 -19.58 -16.26 -48.54
C SER A 351 -18.81 -14.97 -48.15
N LEU A 352 -17.79 -14.67 -48.97
CA LEU A 352 -16.85 -13.54 -48.90
C LEU A 352 -17.53 -12.16 -49.08
N ALA A 353 -17.68 -11.40 -47.99
CA ALA A 353 -17.97 -9.96 -47.99
C ALA A 353 -17.52 -9.31 -46.66
N PRO A 354 -17.26 -7.99 -46.60
CA PRO A 354 -16.69 -7.35 -45.40
C PRO A 354 -17.69 -7.33 -44.23
N VAL A 355 -17.21 -7.76 -43.06
CA VAL A 355 -18.01 -8.01 -41.85
C VAL A 355 -17.99 -6.78 -40.92
N SER A 356 -19.15 -6.42 -40.38
CA SER A 356 -19.26 -5.50 -39.23
C SER A 356 -20.03 -6.12 -38.06
N ALA A 357 -19.34 -6.15 -36.91
CA ALA A 357 -19.71 -6.40 -35.50
C ALA A 357 -20.59 -7.62 -35.12
N SER A 358 -20.05 -8.44 -34.21
CA SER A 358 -20.63 -9.71 -33.69
C SER A 358 -21.44 -9.54 -32.40
N VAL A 359 -22.51 -10.33 -32.27
CA VAL A 359 -23.22 -10.57 -30.99
C VAL A 359 -22.67 -11.85 -30.36
N VAL A 360 -22.39 -11.85 -29.05
CA VAL A 360 -21.96 -13.04 -28.31
C VAL A 360 -23.14 -13.55 -27.49
N THR A 361 -23.65 -14.75 -27.80
CA THR A 361 -24.71 -15.42 -27.04
C THR A 361 -24.19 -16.67 -26.36
N LEU A 362 -24.11 -16.66 -25.03
CA LEU A 362 -23.68 -17.82 -24.23
C LEU A 362 -24.83 -18.83 -24.09
N ALA A 363 -24.55 -20.11 -24.38
CA ALA A 363 -25.44 -21.22 -24.03
C ALA A 363 -25.24 -21.63 -22.55
N PRO A 364 -26.26 -22.20 -21.87
CA PRO A 364 -26.13 -22.60 -20.48
C PRO A 364 -25.07 -23.70 -20.30
N ALA A 365 -24.19 -23.51 -19.31
CA ALA A 365 -23.14 -24.46 -18.96
C ALA A 365 -23.74 -25.78 -18.47
N GLN A 366 -23.26 -26.91 -18.98
CA GLN A 366 -23.55 -28.23 -18.40
C GLN A 366 -22.51 -28.53 -17.32
N VAL A 367 -22.98 -28.71 -16.08
CA VAL A 367 -22.14 -29.16 -14.96
C VAL A 367 -22.02 -30.68 -15.06
N ILE A 368 -20.86 -31.16 -15.47
CA ILE A 368 -20.51 -32.58 -15.47
C ILE A 368 -19.60 -32.78 -14.26
N ASP A 369 -20.18 -33.24 -13.15
CA ASP A 369 -19.49 -33.64 -11.90
C ASP A 369 -18.91 -32.51 -11.00
N PRO A 370 -19.34 -32.37 -9.72
CA PRO A 370 -18.78 -31.38 -8.79
C PRO A 370 -17.33 -31.64 -8.35
N ALA A 371 -16.72 -32.79 -8.72
CA ALA A 371 -15.33 -33.11 -8.41
C ALA A 371 -14.35 -32.82 -9.56
N GLN A 372 -14.80 -32.39 -10.74
CA GLN A 372 -13.94 -32.18 -11.91
C GLN A 372 -14.15 -30.81 -12.59
N THR A 373 -13.10 -30.40 -13.29
CA THR A 373 -12.87 -29.15 -14.01
C THR A 373 -14.12 -28.52 -14.63
N LEU A 374 -14.33 -27.22 -14.37
CA LEU A 374 -15.46 -26.47 -14.95
C LEU A 374 -15.21 -26.20 -16.44
N ILE A 375 -15.81 -27.00 -17.33
CA ILE A 375 -15.73 -26.80 -18.78
C ILE A 375 -16.75 -25.73 -19.19
N VAL A 376 -16.29 -24.50 -19.40
CA VAL A 376 -17.12 -23.43 -19.99
C VAL A 376 -17.06 -23.54 -21.51
N THR A 377 -18.13 -24.02 -22.13
CA THR A 377 -18.27 -23.95 -23.59
C THR A 377 -18.83 -22.59 -23.98
N ILE A 378 -17.98 -21.71 -24.51
CA ILE A 378 -18.39 -20.40 -25.03
C ILE A 378 -18.76 -20.58 -26.51
N ARG A 379 -20.05 -20.49 -26.84
CA ARG A 379 -20.51 -20.44 -28.22
C ARG A 379 -20.58 -18.98 -28.66
N VAL A 380 -19.79 -18.58 -29.65
CA VAL A 380 -19.88 -17.24 -30.26
C VAL A 380 -20.70 -17.35 -31.53
N THR A 381 -21.80 -16.58 -31.64
CA THR A 381 -22.68 -16.61 -32.81
C THR A 381 -22.59 -15.29 -33.56
N THR A 382 -21.69 -15.21 -34.55
CA THR A 382 -21.57 -14.01 -35.39
C THR A 382 -22.76 -13.92 -36.34
N THR A 383 -23.57 -12.88 -36.22
CA THR A 383 -24.70 -12.63 -37.13
C THR A 383 -24.27 -11.58 -38.14
N VAL A 384 -24.16 -11.96 -39.42
CA VAL A 384 -23.81 -11.03 -40.50
C VAL A 384 -25.11 -10.49 -41.10
N THR A 385 -25.34 -9.18 -40.98
CA THR A 385 -26.46 -8.51 -41.65
C THR A 385 -25.96 -7.94 -42.97
N MET A 386 -26.54 -8.41 -44.08
CA MET A 386 -26.27 -7.84 -45.40
C MET A 386 -27.26 -6.73 -45.67
N THR A 387 -26.77 -5.50 -45.83
CA THR A 387 -27.54 -4.41 -46.41
C THR A 387 -27.38 -4.48 -47.92
N GLU A 388 -28.45 -4.82 -48.64
CA GLU A 388 -28.49 -4.68 -50.10
C GLU A 388 -28.29 -3.21 -50.48
N ALA A 389 -27.39 -2.97 -51.44
CA ALA A 389 -27.05 -1.64 -51.94
C ALA A 389 -28.00 -1.19 -53.05
#